data_AF-A0A401YRA3-F1
#
_entry.id   AF-A0A401YRA3-F1
#
_cell.length_a   1.000
_cell.length_b   1.000
_cell.length_c   1.000
_cell.angle_alpha   90.00
_cell.angle_beta   90.00
_cell.angle_gamma   90.00
#
_symmetry.space_group_name_H-M   'P 1'
#
loop_
_entity.id
_entity.type
_entity.pdbx_description
1 polymer ?
#
loop_
_entity_poly.entity_id
_entity_poly.type
_entity_poly.pdbx_seq_one_letter_code
_entity_poly.pdbx_strand_id
1 'polypeptide(L)'
;MRRPENLGDNERSDPDRVLAACPDPATAHAPADDFSAITRERRGNDLPGRVTHVLADGPPPLQSYTISLQTDSEAVVNGHTLQWSSGAVEGQVNRIKFLKRRSYGRASFDLLRTLVLAQPL
;
A
#
# COMPACT_ATOMS: atom_id res chain seq x y z
N MET A 1 3.65 -3.25 8.12
CA MET A 1 3.29 -2.20 9.11
C MET A 1 3.43 -2.77 10.52
N ARG A 2 4.11 -2.04 11.42
CA ARG A 2 4.12 -2.40 12.85
C ARG A 2 2.74 -2.15 13.44
N ARG A 3 2.30 -3.00 14.36
CA ARG A 3 1.00 -2.81 15.01
C ARG A 3 1.10 -1.70 16.06
N PRO A 4 0.05 -0.88 16.26
CA PRO A 4 0.08 0.22 17.21
C PRO A 4 0.35 -0.25 18.65
N GLU A 5 -0.06 -1.48 19.01
CA GLU A 5 0.26 -2.07 20.32
C GLU A 5 1.76 -2.36 20.52
N ASN A 6 2.54 -2.45 19.44
CA ASN A 6 3.98 -2.73 19.45
C ASN A 6 4.86 -1.48 19.28
N LEU A 7 4.27 -0.29 19.30
CA LEU A 7 5.00 0.98 19.33
C LEU A 7 5.43 1.28 20.77
N GLY A 8 6.68 1.67 20.99
CA GLY A 8 7.11 2.18 22.30
C GLY A 8 6.48 3.55 22.60
N ASP A 9 6.46 3.97 23.87
CA ASP A 9 5.80 5.24 24.28
C ASP A 9 6.37 6.48 23.55
N ASN A 10 7.66 6.47 23.24
CA ASN A 10 8.31 7.54 22.47
C ASN A 10 7.91 7.52 20.98
N GLU A 11 7.55 6.35 20.44
CA GLU A 11 7.08 6.18 19.06
C GLU A 11 5.57 6.49 18.92
N ARG A 12 4.79 6.42 20.00
CA ARG A 12 3.37 6.83 20.04
C ARG A 12 3.17 8.33 20.23
N SER A 13 4.06 8.97 20.98
CA SER A 13 3.95 10.40 21.32
C SER A 13 4.13 11.35 20.13
N ASP A 14 4.86 10.92 19.10
CA ASP A 14 5.14 11.74 17.91
C ASP A 14 3.94 11.81 16.93
N PRO A 15 3.27 10.70 16.54
CA PRO A 15 2.07 10.78 15.71
C PRO A 15 0.93 11.53 16.39
N ASP A 16 0.65 11.32 17.67
CA ASP A 16 -0.42 12.05 18.38
C ASP A 16 -0.21 13.57 18.33
N ARG A 17 1.04 14.01 18.52
CA ARG A 17 1.42 15.43 18.42
C ARG A 17 1.24 15.97 16.99
N VAL A 18 1.60 15.19 15.98
CA VAL A 18 1.44 15.57 14.56
C VAL A 18 -0.03 15.65 14.17
N LEU A 19 -0.87 14.70 14.61
CA LEU A 19 -2.30 14.69 14.32
C LEU A 19 -3.02 15.85 15.05
N ALA A 20 -2.59 16.19 16.26
CA ALA A 20 -3.10 17.37 16.97
C ALA A 20 -2.68 18.69 16.30
N ALA A 21 -1.48 18.74 15.70
CA ALA A 21 -0.97 19.93 15.03
C ALA A 21 -1.47 20.11 13.58
N CYS A 22 -1.96 19.04 12.94
CA CYS A 22 -2.33 19.04 11.53
C CYS A 22 -3.68 18.31 11.31
N PRO A 23 -4.77 19.03 10.99
CA PRO A 23 -6.11 18.45 10.86
C PRO A 23 -6.28 17.57 9.60
N ASP A 24 -5.56 17.86 8.53
CA ASP A 24 -5.63 17.09 7.28
C ASP A 24 -5.20 15.62 7.47
N PRO A 25 -4.01 15.31 8.03
CA PRO A 25 -3.64 13.93 8.33
C PRO A 25 -4.48 13.31 9.45
N ALA A 26 -5.00 14.11 10.40
CA ALA A 26 -5.91 13.62 11.44
C ALA A 26 -7.18 12.99 10.87
N THR A 27 -7.77 13.61 9.84
CA THR A 27 -8.97 13.11 9.17
C THR A 27 -8.70 11.82 8.37
N ALA A 28 -7.47 11.63 7.90
CA ALA A 28 -7.07 10.43 7.16
C ALA A 28 -6.56 9.28 8.04
N HIS A 29 -6.19 9.56 9.29
CA HIS A 29 -5.54 8.58 10.17
C HIS A 29 -6.44 7.39 10.51
N ALA A 30 -7.67 7.63 10.97
CA ALA A 30 -8.60 6.56 11.31
C ALA A 30 -8.94 5.65 10.11
N PRO A 31 -9.26 6.19 8.91
CA PRO A 31 -9.40 5.36 7.70
C PRO A 31 -8.13 4.55 7.35
N ALA A 32 -6.94 5.13 7.52
CA ALA A 32 -5.69 4.45 7.21
C ALA A 32 -5.38 3.31 8.20
N ASP A 33 -5.64 3.50 9.49
CA ASP A 33 -5.51 2.46 10.51
C ASP A 33 -6.47 1.30 10.26
N ASP A 34 -7.72 1.62 9.95
CA ASP A 34 -8.75 0.63 9.68
C ASP A 34 -8.44 -0.19 8.43
N PHE A 35 -7.99 0.46 7.37
CA PHE A 35 -7.49 -0.22 6.17
C PHE A 35 -6.29 -1.12 6.50
N SER A 36 -5.34 -0.63 7.30
CA SER A 36 -4.17 -1.41 7.74
C SER A 36 -4.56 -2.65 8.54
N ALA A 37 -5.61 -2.56 9.37
CA ALA A 37 -6.15 -3.71 10.11
C ALA A 37 -6.74 -4.76 9.15
N ILE A 38 -7.53 -4.33 8.17
CA ILE A 38 -8.09 -5.22 7.13
C ILE A 38 -7.00 -5.96 6.38
N THR A 39 -5.96 -5.26 5.89
CA THR A 39 -4.85 -5.89 5.16
C THR A 39 -4.12 -6.91 6.04
N ARG A 40 -3.87 -6.57 7.31
CA ARG A 40 -3.13 -7.42 8.25
C ARG A 40 -3.90 -8.67 8.64
N GLU A 41 -5.21 -8.55 8.85
CA GLU A 41 -6.09 -9.62 9.31
C GLU A 41 -6.73 -10.40 8.16
N ARG A 42 -6.47 -9.99 6.91
CA ARG A 42 -7.05 -10.53 5.68
C ARG A 42 -8.58 -10.53 5.68
N ARG A 43 -9.15 -9.41 6.10
CA ARG A 43 -10.61 -9.21 6.23
C ARG A 43 -11.19 -8.49 5.02
N GLY A 44 -10.80 -8.87 3.81
CA GLY A 44 -11.19 -8.17 2.58
C GLY A 44 -12.71 -8.08 2.38
N ASN A 45 -13.49 -9.01 2.93
CA ASN A 45 -14.96 -8.95 2.92
C ASN A 45 -15.54 -7.75 3.69
N ASP A 46 -14.78 -7.12 4.58
CA ASP A 46 -15.20 -5.93 5.32
C ASP A 46 -15.00 -4.64 4.51
N LEU A 47 -14.20 -4.69 3.43
CA LEU A 47 -13.86 -3.52 2.60
C LEU A 47 -15.07 -2.80 2.02
N PRO A 48 -16.11 -3.47 1.48
CA PRO A 48 -17.26 -2.77 0.91
C PRO A 48 -17.94 -1.85 1.93
N GLY A 49 -18.09 -2.29 3.18
CA GLY A 49 -18.67 -1.47 4.25
C GLY A 49 -17.78 -0.28 4.61
N ARG A 50 -16.45 -0.46 4.62
CA ARG A 50 -15.50 0.64 4.88
C ARG A 50 -15.44 1.65 3.75
N VAL A 51 -15.49 1.18 2.51
CA VAL A 51 -15.59 2.01 1.31
C VAL A 51 -16.80 2.93 1.41
N THR A 52 -17.97 2.41 1.79
CA THR A 52 -19.18 3.23 2.00
C THR A 52 -18.96 4.30 3.06
N HIS A 53 -18.34 3.97 4.20
CA HIS A 53 -18.06 4.93 5.26
C HIS A 53 -17.09 6.04 4.81
N VAL A 54 -16.01 5.69 4.10
CA VAL A 54 -15.04 6.68 3.59
C VAL A 54 -15.67 7.58 2.53
N LEU A 55 -16.59 7.07 1.72
CA LEU A 55 -17.31 7.89 0.74
C LEU A 55 -18.31 8.87 1.37
N ALA A 56 -18.88 8.52 2.54
CA ALA A 56 -19.81 9.39 3.26
C ALA A 56 -19.07 10.50 4.03
N ASP A 57 -18.06 10.13 4.82
CA ASP A 57 -17.49 10.99 5.86
C ASP A 57 -15.98 11.25 5.70
N GLY A 58 -15.34 10.62 4.71
CA GLY A 58 -13.90 10.76 4.50
C GLY A 58 -13.51 12.07 3.83
N PRO A 59 -12.24 12.50 3.93
CA PRO A 59 -11.75 13.67 3.22
C PRO A 59 -11.75 13.45 1.69
N PRO A 60 -11.95 14.50 0.85
CA PRO A 60 -12.09 14.36 -0.59
C PRO A 60 -11.00 13.55 -1.32
N PRO A 61 -9.71 13.64 -0.94
CA PRO A 61 -8.68 12.78 -1.53
C PRO A 61 -8.90 11.28 -1.26
N LEU A 62 -9.37 10.92 -0.06
CA LEU A 62 -9.66 9.52 0.28
C LEU A 62 -10.95 9.03 -0.40
N GLN A 63 -11.96 9.90 -0.55
CA GLN A 63 -13.14 9.57 -1.34
C GLN A 63 -12.75 9.24 -2.78
N SER A 64 -11.94 10.10 -3.41
CA SER A 64 -11.45 9.91 -4.79
C SER A 64 -10.64 8.61 -4.94
N TYR A 65 -9.76 8.33 -3.97
CA TYR A 65 -9.00 7.07 -3.92
C TYR A 65 -9.93 5.87 -3.83
N THR A 66 -10.95 5.93 -2.97
CA THR A 66 -11.90 4.84 -2.74
C THR A 66 -12.75 4.56 -3.99
N ILE A 67 -13.18 5.60 -4.71
CA ILE A 67 -13.85 5.46 -6.02
C ILE A 67 -12.95 4.68 -7.00
N SER A 68 -11.65 4.99 -7.04
CA SER A 68 -10.73 4.28 -7.92
C SER A 68 -10.63 2.78 -7.58
N LEU A 69 -10.65 2.41 -6.29
CA LEU A 69 -10.60 1.02 -5.84
C LEU A 69 -11.83 0.22 -6.28
N GLN A 70 -13.00 0.86 -6.40
CA GLN A 70 -14.22 0.19 -6.84
C GLN A 70 -14.14 -0.34 -8.28
N THR A 71 -13.29 0.25 -9.12
CA THR A 71 -13.09 -0.17 -10.51
C THR A 71 -12.61 -1.62 -10.62
N ASP A 72 -11.87 -2.10 -9.62
CA ASP A 72 -11.37 -3.48 -9.55
C ASP A 72 -11.71 -4.11 -8.19
N SER A 73 -12.98 -3.93 -7.77
CA SER A 73 -13.45 -4.31 -6.43
C SER A 73 -13.18 -5.78 -6.08
N GLU A 74 -13.32 -6.69 -7.04
CA GLU A 74 -13.05 -8.12 -6.84
C GLU A 74 -11.57 -8.37 -6.55
N ALA A 75 -10.65 -7.79 -7.34
CA ALA A 75 -9.23 -7.95 -7.09
C ALA A 75 -8.81 -7.31 -5.76
N VAL A 76 -9.40 -6.16 -5.40
CA VAL A 76 -9.13 -5.49 -4.13
C VAL A 76 -9.60 -6.36 -2.95
N VAL A 77 -10.81 -6.92 -2.99
CA VAL A 77 -11.30 -7.84 -1.95
C VAL A 77 -10.43 -9.09 -1.87
N ASN A 78 -10.11 -9.70 -3.00
CA ASN A 78 -9.28 -10.90 -3.06
C ASN A 78 -7.86 -10.64 -2.55
N GLY A 79 -7.24 -9.50 -2.90
CA GLY A 79 -5.93 -9.10 -2.41
C GLY A 79 -5.86 -8.90 -0.90
N HIS A 80 -7.00 -8.62 -0.26
CA HIS A 80 -7.13 -8.49 1.18
C HIS A 80 -7.78 -9.71 1.84
N THR A 81 -8.03 -10.80 1.13
CA THR A 81 -8.65 -12.02 1.68
C THR A 81 -7.77 -13.24 1.49
N LEU A 82 -7.21 -13.40 0.30
CA LEU A 82 -6.38 -14.53 -0.06
C LEU A 82 -5.01 -14.45 0.61
N GLN A 83 -4.38 -15.61 0.78
CA GLN A 83 -3.03 -15.70 1.35
C GLN A 83 -1.90 -15.31 0.38
N TRP A 84 -2.25 -15.08 -0.88
CA TRP A 84 -1.29 -14.77 -1.94
C TRP A 84 -0.89 -13.30 -1.91
N SER A 85 0.36 -13.00 -2.21
CA SER A 85 0.86 -11.62 -2.30
C SER A 85 1.62 -11.40 -3.61
N SER A 86 1.55 -10.17 -4.13
CA SER A 86 2.35 -9.72 -5.28
C SER A 86 3.81 -9.46 -4.93
N GLY A 87 4.23 -9.58 -3.66
CA GLY A 87 5.53 -9.09 -3.18
C GLY A 87 6.75 -9.66 -3.92
N ALA A 88 6.75 -10.95 -4.24
CA ALA A 88 7.83 -11.56 -5.03
C ALA A 88 7.88 -11.00 -6.46
N VAL A 89 6.71 -10.83 -7.09
CA VAL A 89 6.58 -10.27 -8.44
C VAL A 89 7.00 -8.80 -8.45
N GLU A 90 6.54 -8.01 -7.48
CA GLU A 90 6.91 -6.61 -7.32
C GLU A 90 8.41 -6.43 -7.06
N GLY A 91 9.03 -7.33 -6.29
CA GLY A 91 10.47 -7.37 -6.08
C GLY A 91 11.23 -7.54 -7.40
N GLN A 92 10.79 -8.47 -8.26
CA GLN A 92 11.38 -8.66 -9.59
C GLN A 92 11.15 -7.44 -10.50
N VAL A 93 9.94 -6.88 -10.49
CA VAL A 93 9.62 -5.66 -11.26
C VAL A 93 10.50 -4.49 -10.81
N ASN A 94 10.71 -4.32 -9.50
CA ASN A 94 11.58 -3.28 -8.95
C ASN A 94 13.03 -3.47 -9.39
N ARG A 95 13.54 -4.71 -9.34
CA ARG A 95 14.89 -5.06 -9.82
C ARG A 95 15.06 -4.72 -11.31
N ILE A 96 14.10 -5.07 -12.15
CA ILE A 96 14.13 -4.75 -13.58
C ILE A 96 14.08 -3.23 -13.80
N LYS A 97 13.20 -2.51 -13.09
CA LYS A 97 13.12 -1.04 -13.14
C LYS A 97 14.44 -0.40 -12.72
N PHE A 98 15.12 -0.93 -11.70
CA PHE A 98 16.44 -0.47 -11.28
C PHE A 98 17.49 -0.66 -12.38
N LEU A 99 17.58 -1.83 -13.00
CA LEU A 99 18.52 -2.09 -14.10
C LEU A 99 18.28 -1.15 -15.30
N LYS A 100 17.01 -0.92 -15.65
CA LYS A 100 16.64 0.07 -16.68
C LYS A 100 17.09 1.48 -16.31
N ARG A 101 16.86 1.92 -15.07
CA ARG A 101 17.26 3.25 -14.57
C ARG A 101 18.78 3.42 -14.53
N ARG A 102 19.53 2.42 -14.06
CA ARG A 102 21.01 2.42 -14.08
C ARG A 102 21.57 2.58 -15.49
N SER A 103 20.84 2.07 -16.48
CA SER A 103 21.19 2.17 -17.90
C SER A 103 20.62 3.42 -18.57
N TYR A 104 20.07 4.38 -17.81
CA TYR A 104 19.37 5.57 -18.32
C TYR A 104 18.28 5.25 -19.36
N GLY A 105 17.64 4.08 -19.23
CA GLY A 105 16.64 3.59 -20.19
C GLY A 105 17.21 3.14 -21.54
N ARG A 106 18.54 3.13 -21.72
CA ARG A 106 19.21 2.81 -23.00
C ARG A 106 19.55 1.33 -23.18
N ALA A 107 19.28 0.48 -22.19
CA ALA A 107 19.53 -0.94 -22.33
C ALA A 107 18.52 -1.60 -23.29
N SER A 108 19.03 -2.27 -24.33
CA SER A 108 18.23 -3.10 -25.23
C SER A 108 17.61 -4.28 -24.46
N PHE A 109 16.64 -4.95 -25.07
CA PHE A 109 16.06 -6.16 -24.48
C PHE A 109 17.12 -7.23 -24.20
N ASP A 110 18.04 -7.48 -25.14
CA ASP A 110 19.11 -8.47 -24.96
C ASP A 110 20.05 -8.13 -23.81
N LEU A 111 20.39 -6.85 -23.65
CA LEU A 111 21.20 -6.38 -22.54
C LEU A 111 20.46 -6.53 -21.20
N LEU A 112 19.18 -6.15 -21.14
CA LEU A 112 18.35 -6.34 -19.94
C LEU A 112 18.20 -7.81 -19.60
N ARG A 113 17.96 -8.67 -20.58
CA ARG A 113 17.87 -10.13 -20.40
C ARG A 113 19.17 -10.68 -19.81
N THR A 114 20.31 -10.27 -20.36
CA THR A 114 21.62 -10.67 -19.84
C THR A 114 21.80 -10.24 -18.39
N LEU A 115 21.54 -8.97 -18.06
CA LEU A 115 21.69 -8.44 -16.70
C LEU A 115 20.73 -9.09 -15.68
N VAL A 116 19.52 -9.46 -16.12
CA VAL A 116 18.52 -10.11 -15.28
C VAL A 116 18.87 -11.58 -15.02
N LEU A 117 19.34 -12.31 -16.03
CA LEU A 117 19.63 -13.74 -15.96
C LEU A 117 21.04 -14.07 -15.45
N ALA A 118 22.01 -13.17 -15.60
CA ALA A 118 23.41 -13.42 -15.24
C ALA A 118 23.77 -13.17 -13.77
N GLN A 119 22.81 -12.83 -12.91
CA GLN A 119 23.11 -12.72 -11.47
C GLN A 119 23.18 -14.12 -10.83
N PRO A 120 24.28 -14.46 -10.12
CA PRO A 120 24.37 -15.72 -9.40
C PRO A 120 23.44 -15.70 -8.18
N LEU A 121 23.04 -16.90 -7.75
CA LEU A 121 22.32 -17.19 -6.51
C LEU A 121 23.03 -16.60 -5.28
#